data_AF-A8P6L2-F1
#
_entry.id   AF-A8P6L2-F1
#
_cell.length_a   1.000
_cell.length_b   1.000
_cell.length_c   1.000
_cell.angle_alpha   90.00
_cell.angle_beta   90.00
_cell.angle_gamma   90.00
#
_symmetry.space_group_name_H-M   'P 1'
#
loop_
_entity.id
_entity.type
_entity.pdbx_description
1 polymer ?
#
loop_
_entity_poly.entity_id
_entity_poly.type
_entity_poly.pdbx_seq_one_letter_code
_entity_poly.pdbx_strand_id
1 'polypeptide(L)'
;MKLSSIARIHPEPQPFFSAIEEMKDLEHLDLDVGLPTKPLSTNRITPLSHLKTLKLKGSLPECNNVMKHFAIPVSATLDLTCTIKAGDTRTIASTFGSTITSSWLASPLSDTSPPLKSIVFGGYHTIQGFFKTVDFDHSTKTEPPLKVYVNETILELSSDLLSALPLDKVETLGLFHCTAWSLLPAVSLLPHLHTICIDRLGGDDFYLYVAADPAIQHQKPRKPFTKTPITLDTVTGSLPPTTLTRFPSLTTLICRNVDFMNVIPLSDFKELLMLRAEKGRPLRSLHLEKCVRLDRQDVDELADIVDNVEWDGEFIDTYSDEESQGPECGDCGTSGCEHCDF
;
A
#
# COMPACT_ATOMS: atom_id res chain seq x y z
N MET A 1 7.38 28.36 -15.85
CA MET A 1 7.07 28.44 -17.29
C MET A 1 6.05 27.33 -17.57
N LYS A 2 4.77 27.65 -17.85
CA LYS A 2 3.77 26.60 -18.14
C LYS A 2 4.09 26.02 -19.51
N LEU A 3 4.73 24.84 -19.55
CA LEU A 3 4.78 24.05 -20.77
C LEU A 3 3.33 23.80 -21.19
N SER A 4 2.92 24.40 -22.30
CA SER A 4 1.62 24.16 -22.89
C SER A 4 1.57 22.69 -23.27
N SER A 5 0.87 21.89 -22.47
CA SER A 5 0.59 20.47 -22.73
C SER A 5 0.16 20.30 -24.19
N ILE A 6 1.00 19.69 -25.01
CA ILE A 6 0.62 19.27 -26.37
C ILE A 6 -0.61 18.37 -26.22
N ALA A 7 -1.69 18.72 -26.90
CA ALA A 7 -2.92 17.94 -26.84
C ALA A 7 -2.63 16.50 -27.32
N ARG A 8 -2.86 15.51 -26.45
CA ARG A 8 -2.72 14.09 -26.81
C ARG A 8 -3.77 13.74 -27.86
N ILE A 9 -3.36 13.06 -28.93
CA ILE A 9 -4.28 12.53 -29.93
C ILE A 9 -4.87 11.23 -29.38
N HIS A 10 -6.19 11.18 -29.21
CA HIS A 10 -6.90 10.00 -28.74
C HIS A 10 -7.42 9.19 -29.94
N PRO A 11 -7.09 7.89 -30.04
CA PRO A 11 -7.58 7.05 -31.12
C PRO A 11 -9.07 6.77 -30.96
N GLU A 12 -9.75 6.57 -32.09
CA GLU A 12 -11.12 6.06 -32.06
C GLU A 12 -11.15 4.63 -31.50
N PRO A 13 -12.14 4.25 -30.67
CA PRO A 13 -12.14 2.97 -29.98
C PRO A 13 -12.14 1.76 -30.93
N GLN A 14 -12.97 1.78 -31.99
CA GLN A 14 -13.15 0.61 -32.85
C GLN A 14 -11.87 0.19 -33.59
N PRO A 15 -11.14 1.10 -34.27
CA PRO A 15 -9.85 0.76 -34.88
C PRO A 15 -8.81 0.32 -33.84
N PHE A 16 -8.75 0.99 -32.69
CA PHE A 16 -7.80 0.67 -31.63
C PHE A 16 -7.93 -0.78 -31.16
N PHE A 17 -9.13 -1.21 -30.74
CA PHE A 17 -9.33 -2.57 -30.24
C PHE A 17 -9.23 -3.63 -31.34
N SER A 18 -9.58 -3.29 -32.58
CA SER A 18 -9.45 -4.23 -33.70
C SER A 18 -7.98 -4.50 -34.05
N ALA A 19 -7.12 -3.46 -34.01
CA ALA A 19 -5.69 -3.64 -34.21
C ALA A 19 -5.05 -4.51 -33.12
N ILE A 20 -5.44 -4.33 -31.85
CA ILE A 20 -4.93 -5.16 -30.74
C ILE A 20 -5.37 -6.63 -30.89
N GLU A 21 -6.62 -6.89 -31.34
CA GLU A 21 -7.10 -8.26 -31.54
C GLU A 21 -6.37 -9.01 -32.67
N GLU A 22 -5.89 -8.29 -33.69
CA GLU A 22 -5.08 -8.87 -34.77
C GLU A 22 -3.68 -9.32 -34.30
N MET A 23 -3.21 -8.82 -33.16
CA MET A 23 -1.91 -9.16 -32.55
C MET A 23 -2.01 -10.40 -31.64
N LYS A 24 -2.27 -11.56 -32.24
CA LYS A 24 -2.52 -12.82 -31.48
C LYS A 24 -1.36 -13.25 -30.59
N ASP A 25 -0.13 -12.94 -30.98
CA ASP A 25 1.09 -13.31 -30.25
C ASP A 25 1.64 -12.17 -29.37
N LEU A 26 0.79 -11.21 -28.98
CA LEU A 26 1.21 -10.03 -28.22
C LEU A 26 1.64 -10.42 -26.80
N GLU A 27 2.95 -10.35 -26.54
CA GLU A 27 3.53 -10.62 -25.22
C GLU A 27 3.71 -9.35 -24.37
N HIS A 28 3.99 -8.21 -24.99
CA HIS A 28 4.26 -6.95 -24.29
C HIS A 28 3.49 -5.81 -24.95
N LEU A 29 2.69 -5.10 -24.16
CA LEU A 29 1.91 -3.96 -24.60
C LEU A 29 2.24 -2.75 -23.71
N ASP A 30 2.82 -1.72 -24.30
CA ASP A 30 3.13 -0.45 -23.64
C ASP A 30 2.41 0.70 -24.36
N LEU A 31 1.49 1.35 -23.65
CA LEU A 31 0.65 2.42 -24.18
C LEU A 31 0.88 3.71 -23.38
N ASP A 32 1.92 4.46 -23.76
CA ASP A 32 2.16 5.87 -23.38
C ASP A 32 1.77 6.83 -24.52
N VAL A 33 0.60 6.61 -25.09
CA VAL A 33 -0.03 7.48 -26.09
C VAL A 33 -1.43 7.85 -25.62
N GLY A 34 -2.13 8.73 -26.36
CA GLY A 34 -3.54 8.97 -26.06
C GLY A 34 -4.32 7.65 -26.12
N LEU A 35 -5.07 7.34 -25.07
CA LEU A 35 -5.93 6.16 -24.99
C LEU A 35 -7.36 6.52 -25.43
N PRO A 36 -8.18 5.55 -25.87
CA PRO A 36 -9.58 5.80 -26.19
C PRO A 36 -10.36 6.41 -25.02
N THR A 37 -10.96 7.58 -25.25
CA THR A 37 -11.75 8.28 -24.22
C THR A 37 -13.22 7.85 -24.20
N LYS A 38 -13.71 7.27 -25.30
CA LYS A 38 -15.05 6.70 -25.40
C LYS A 38 -14.96 5.18 -25.24
N PRO A 39 -15.89 4.54 -24.52
CA PRO A 39 -15.96 3.07 -24.51
C PRO A 39 -16.38 2.56 -25.89
N LEU A 40 -16.12 1.28 -26.17
CA LEU A 40 -16.79 0.63 -27.30
C LEU A 40 -18.30 0.63 -27.07
N SER A 41 -19.07 0.74 -28.15
CA SER A 41 -20.53 0.57 -28.09
C SER A 41 -20.96 -0.87 -27.80
N THR A 42 -20.01 -1.82 -27.85
CA THR A 42 -20.23 -3.25 -27.64
C THR A 42 -19.47 -3.72 -26.40
N ASN A 43 -19.97 -4.76 -25.74
CA ASN A 43 -19.27 -5.45 -24.64
C ASN A 43 -18.18 -6.40 -25.16
N ARG A 44 -17.48 -6.02 -26.24
CA ARG A 44 -16.42 -6.84 -26.83
C ARG A 44 -15.27 -6.97 -25.84
N ILE A 45 -14.82 -8.20 -25.63
CA ILE A 45 -13.63 -8.52 -24.84
C ILE A 45 -12.57 -9.07 -25.79
N THR A 46 -11.37 -8.50 -25.71
CA THR A 46 -10.20 -8.87 -26.51
C THR A 46 -9.30 -9.76 -25.65
N PRO A 47 -9.21 -11.07 -25.92
CA PRO A 47 -8.36 -11.97 -25.17
C PRO A 47 -6.89 -11.73 -25.51
N LEU A 48 -6.07 -11.48 -24.48
CA LEU A 48 -4.63 -11.27 -24.61
C LEU A 48 -3.85 -12.46 -24.02
N SER A 49 -4.13 -13.66 -24.53
CA SER A 49 -3.73 -14.94 -23.90
C SER A 49 -2.22 -15.14 -23.73
N HIS A 50 -1.39 -14.45 -24.51
CA HIS A 50 0.08 -14.53 -24.46
C HIS A 50 0.74 -13.36 -23.72
N LEU A 51 -0.06 -12.43 -23.19
CA LEU A 51 0.45 -11.21 -22.58
C LEU A 51 1.23 -11.52 -21.30
N LYS A 52 2.46 -11.01 -21.22
CA LYS A 52 3.36 -11.06 -20.07
C LYS A 52 3.43 -9.72 -19.35
N THR A 53 3.33 -8.61 -20.09
CA THR A 53 3.41 -7.26 -19.52
C THR A 53 2.41 -6.32 -20.19
N LEU A 54 1.65 -5.60 -19.38
CA LEU A 54 0.77 -4.52 -19.81
C LEU A 54 1.12 -3.24 -19.07
N LYS A 55 1.57 -2.22 -19.80
CA LYS A 55 1.77 -0.86 -19.29
C LYS A 55 0.75 0.09 -19.91
N LEU A 56 -0.02 0.79 -19.07
CA LEU A 56 -1.02 1.77 -19.50
C LEU A 56 -0.75 3.11 -18.85
N LYS A 57 -0.58 4.17 -19.64
CA LYS A 57 -0.39 5.53 -19.13
C LYS A 57 -1.42 6.48 -19.73
N GLY A 58 -2.33 6.96 -18.89
CA GLY A 58 -3.45 7.78 -19.34
C GLY A 58 -4.22 8.41 -18.18
N SER A 59 -5.41 8.95 -18.47
CA SER A 59 -6.33 9.33 -17.39
C SER A 59 -7.02 8.10 -16.79
N LEU A 60 -7.52 8.21 -15.55
CA LEU A 60 -8.25 7.11 -14.90
C LEU A 60 -9.45 6.61 -15.75
N PRO A 61 -10.28 7.47 -16.37
CA PRO A 61 -11.33 7.02 -17.29
C PRO A 61 -10.81 6.31 -18.55
N GLU A 62 -9.70 6.79 -19.10
CA GLU A 62 -9.04 6.19 -20.27
C GLU A 62 -8.52 4.78 -19.98
N CYS A 63 -7.76 4.61 -18.89
CA CYS A 63 -7.27 3.30 -18.47
C CYS A 63 -8.43 2.35 -18.18
N ASN A 64 -9.49 2.85 -17.52
CA ASN A 64 -10.71 2.08 -17.27
C ASN A 64 -11.39 1.61 -18.56
N ASN A 65 -11.51 2.47 -19.57
CA ASN A 65 -12.10 2.08 -20.86
C ASN A 65 -11.30 0.96 -21.53
N VAL A 66 -9.97 1.06 -21.54
CA VAL A 66 -9.10 0.04 -22.13
C VAL A 66 -9.22 -1.28 -21.36
N MET A 67 -9.07 -1.23 -20.03
CA MET A 67 -9.10 -2.41 -19.18
C MET A 67 -10.41 -3.18 -19.29
N LYS A 68 -11.57 -2.50 -19.44
CA LYS A 68 -12.89 -3.14 -19.60
C LYS A 68 -13.00 -4.06 -20.81
N HIS A 69 -12.16 -3.84 -21.81
CA HIS A 69 -12.21 -4.59 -23.07
C HIS A 69 -11.05 -5.58 -23.21
N PHE A 70 -10.20 -5.73 -22.20
CA PHE A 70 -9.11 -6.70 -22.19
C PHE A 70 -9.41 -7.87 -21.25
N ALA A 71 -9.08 -9.07 -21.69
CA ALA A 71 -8.98 -10.26 -20.84
C ALA A 71 -7.49 -10.61 -20.70
N ILE A 72 -6.94 -10.35 -19.52
CA ILE A 72 -5.50 -10.40 -19.23
C ILE A 72 -5.18 -11.67 -18.41
N PRO A 73 -4.17 -12.45 -18.78
CA PRO A 73 -3.70 -13.58 -17.96
C PRO A 73 -3.24 -13.13 -16.58
N VAL A 74 -3.56 -13.88 -15.53
CA VAL A 74 -3.10 -13.58 -14.15
C VAL A 74 -1.58 -13.66 -13.99
N SER A 75 -0.90 -14.35 -14.90
CA SER A 75 0.57 -14.39 -14.96
C SER A 75 1.19 -13.10 -15.50
N ALA A 76 0.40 -12.23 -16.13
CA ALA A 76 0.89 -10.96 -16.66
C ALA A 76 1.17 -9.96 -15.53
N THR A 77 2.18 -9.13 -15.73
CA THR A 77 2.47 -7.95 -14.90
C THR A 77 1.71 -6.74 -15.43
N LEU A 78 1.05 -6.00 -14.55
CA LEU A 78 0.22 -4.86 -14.86
C LEU A 78 0.81 -3.58 -14.23
N ASP A 79 1.13 -2.61 -15.07
CA ASP A 79 1.73 -1.32 -14.67
C ASP A 79 0.84 -0.17 -15.18
N LEU A 80 0.09 0.45 -14.26
CA LEU A 80 -0.93 1.44 -14.57
C LEU A 80 -0.50 2.80 -14.04
N THR A 81 -0.20 3.73 -14.94
CA THR A 81 0.07 5.13 -14.60
C THR A 81 -1.15 5.98 -14.91
N CYS A 82 -1.94 6.27 -13.89
CA CYS A 82 -3.20 7.00 -14.02
C CYS A 82 -3.06 8.45 -13.56
N THR A 83 -3.40 9.37 -14.45
CA THR A 83 -3.64 10.78 -14.12
C THR A 83 -5.10 10.96 -13.73
N ILE A 84 -5.35 11.77 -12.71
CA ILE A 84 -6.70 12.09 -12.28
C ILE A 84 -6.94 13.58 -12.46
N LYS A 85 -8.06 13.92 -13.07
CA LYS A 85 -8.46 15.29 -13.40
C LYS A 85 -9.48 15.79 -12.39
N ALA A 86 -9.54 17.11 -12.21
CA ALA A 86 -10.61 17.75 -11.46
C ALA A 86 -11.97 17.40 -12.09
N GLY A 87 -12.83 16.73 -11.34
CA GLY A 87 -14.13 16.24 -11.81
C GLY A 87 -14.21 14.71 -11.94
N ASP A 88 -13.09 13.98 -11.86
CA ASP A 88 -13.14 12.54 -11.71
C ASP A 88 -13.82 12.18 -10.37
N THR A 89 -14.76 11.23 -10.42
CA THR A 89 -15.64 10.91 -9.29
C THR A 89 -15.20 9.63 -8.58
N ARG A 90 -15.63 9.46 -7.32
CA ARG A 90 -15.50 8.21 -6.54
C ARG A 90 -15.96 6.98 -7.33
N THR A 91 -17.03 7.13 -8.10
CA THR A 91 -17.57 6.09 -8.98
C THR A 91 -16.55 5.62 -10.01
N ILE A 92 -15.73 6.50 -10.57
CA ILE A 92 -14.72 6.13 -11.58
C ILE A 92 -13.62 5.28 -10.94
N ALA A 93 -13.13 5.66 -9.76
CA ALA A 93 -12.12 4.90 -9.03
C ALA A 93 -12.61 3.50 -8.63
N SER A 94 -13.82 3.41 -8.09
CA SER A 94 -14.45 2.11 -7.76
C SER A 94 -14.69 1.25 -9.01
N THR A 95 -15.15 1.86 -10.12
CA THR A 95 -15.32 1.15 -11.40
C THR A 95 -13.99 0.66 -11.94
N PHE A 96 -12.93 1.47 -11.81
CA PHE A 96 -11.59 1.10 -12.26
C PHE A 96 -11.03 -0.08 -11.46
N GLY A 97 -11.12 -0.05 -10.13
CA GLY A 97 -10.74 -1.20 -9.29
C GLY A 97 -11.51 -2.46 -9.64
N SER A 98 -12.83 -2.33 -9.84
CA SER A 98 -13.68 -3.46 -10.27
C SER A 98 -13.26 -4.00 -11.63
N THR A 99 -12.83 -3.12 -12.54
CA THR A 99 -12.36 -3.49 -13.88
C THR A 99 -11.01 -4.21 -13.82
N ILE A 100 -10.06 -3.73 -13.00
CA ILE A 100 -8.81 -4.47 -12.75
C ILE A 100 -9.15 -5.87 -12.25
N THR A 101 -10.10 -5.97 -11.31
CA THR A 101 -10.55 -7.25 -10.79
C THR A 101 -11.15 -8.13 -11.87
N SER A 102 -12.09 -7.66 -12.68
CA SER A 102 -12.75 -8.48 -13.70
C SER A 102 -11.84 -8.85 -14.88
N SER A 103 -10.97 -7.94 -15.29
CA SER A 103 -10.17 -8.09 -16.51
C SER A 103 -8.90 -8.88 -16.29
N TRP A 104 -8.38 -8.87 -15.06
CA TRP A 104 -7.13 -9.53 -14.70
C TRP A 104 -7.32 -10.52 -13.55
N LEU A 105 -7.79 -10.07 -12.39
CA LEU A 105 -7.87 -10.93 -11.20
C LEU A 105 -9.02 -11.95 -11.22
N ALA A 106 -9.98 -11.86 -12.13
CA ALA A 106 -10.98 -12.91 -12.31
C ALA A 106 -10.51 -13.97 -13.30
N SER A 107 -9.40 -13.68 -14.01
CA SER A 107 -8.88 -14.45 -15.14
C SER A 107 -10.00 -15.13 -15.92
N PRO A 108 -10.71 -14.43 -16.83
CA PRO A 108 -11.72 -15.08 -17.67
C PRO A 108 -11.15 -16.25 -18.50
N LEU A 109 -9.83 -16.45 -18.47
CA LEU A 109 -9.06 -17.51 -19.13
C LEU A 109 -8.56 -18.61 -18.17
N SER A 110 -8.75 -18.52 -16.84
CA SER A 110 -8.30 -19.51 -15.85
C SER A 110 -9.41 -19.87 -14.86
N ASP A 111 -9.49 -21.14 -14.48
CA ASP A 111 -10.47 -21.63 -13.49
C ASP A 111 -10.18 -21.15 -12.05
N THR A 112 -8.94 -20.68 -11.79
CA THR A 112 -8.56 -20.14 -10.48
C THR A 112 -7.67 -18.93 -10.65
N SER A 113 -7.96 -17.88 -9.89
CA SER A 113 -7.13 -16.69 -9.81
C SER A 113 -6.40 -16.64 -8.48
N PRO A 114 -5.08 -16.37 -8.46
CA PRO A 114 -4.34 -16.22 -7.23
C PRO A 114 -4.82 -14.97 -6.47
N PRO A 115 -5.12 -15.08 -5.17
CA PRO A 115 -5.50 -13.93 -4.37
C PRO A 115 -4.30 -13.00 -4.13
N LEU A 116 -4.56 -11.70 -3.96
CA LEU A 116 -3.56 -10.76 -3.46
C LEU A 116 -3.27 -11.07 -1.99
N LYS A 117 -1.99 -11.31 -1.68
CA LYS A 117 -1.50 -11.61 -0.34
C LYS A 117 -0.76 -10.46 0.30
N SER A 118 -0.17 -9.58 -0.50
CA SER A 118 0.50 -8.38 0.03
C SER A 118 0.17 -7.15 -0.78
N ILE A 119 0.04 -6.03 -0.09
CA ILE A 119 -0.07 -4.70 -0.69
C ILE A 119 1.02 -3.80 -0.12
N VAL A 120 1.62 -2.99 -0.98
CA VAL A 120 2.51 -1.92 -0.60
C VAL A 120 1.95 -0.59 -1.07
N PHE A 121 1.82 0.35 -0.16
CA PHE A 121 1.62 1.76 -0.45
C PHE A 121 2.98 2.43 -0.39
N GLY A 122 3.48 2.85 -1.55
CA GLY A 122 4.75 3.55 -1.69
C GLY A 122 4.57 5.05 -1.80
N GLY A 123 5.71 5.75 -1.79
CA GLY A 123 5.77 7.17 -2.16
C GLY A 123 5.17 7.41 -3.55
N TYR A 124 4.84 8.68 -3.81
CA TYR A 124 4.19 9.12 -5.05
C TYR A 124 2.86 8.40 -5.34
N HIS A 125 2.14 8.02 -4.29
CA HIS A 125 0.82 7.37 -4.35
C HIS A 125 0.81 6.09 -5.21
N THR A 126 1.87 5.28 -5.04
CA THR A 126 1.96 3.98 -5.70
C THR A 126 1.28 2.90 -4.87
N ILE A 127 0.49 2.06 -5.51
CA ILE A 127 -0.10 0.86 -4.94
C ILE A 127 0.54 -0.33 -5.67
N GLN A 128 1.21 -1.20 -4.94
CA GLN A 128 1.78 -2.41 -5.48
C GLN A 128 1.09 -3.62 -4.86
N GLY A 129 0.68 -4.58 -5.70
CA GLY A 129 0.01 -5.81 -5.27
C GLY A 129 0.82 -7.05 -5.61
N PHE A 130 0.86 -8.00 -4.67
CA PHE A 130 1.60 -9.26 -4.80
C PHE A 130 0.71 -10.46 -4.52
N PHE A 131 0.86 -11.52 -5.32
CA PHE A 131 0.17 -12.81 -5.11
C PHE A 131 0.82 -13.69 -4.05
N LYS A 132 2.00 -13.30 -3.55
CA LYS A 132 2.72 -13.98 -2.48
C LYS A 132 2.89 -13.03 -1.30
N THR A 133 3.01 -13.61 -0.11
CA THR A 133 3.39 -12.87 1.09
C THR A 133 4.78 -12.31 0.89
N VAL A 134 4.90 -10.99 0.90
CA VAL A 134 6.18 -10.30 0.75
C VAL A 134 6.85 -10.22 2.10
N ASP A 135 8.04 -10.80 2.18
CA ASP A 135 8.98 -10.45 3.22
C ASP A 135 9.58 -9.08 2.87
N PHE A 136 9.37 -8.11 3.75
CA PHE A 136 9.86 -6.78 3.50
C PHE A 136 11.38 -6.70 3.75
N ASP A 137 11.99 -7.56 4.58
CA ASP A 137 13.38 -7.46 5.10
C ASP A 137 14.44 -7.43 4.02
N HIS A 138 14.09 -7.90 2.83
CA HIS A 138 14.90 -7.79 1.65
C HIS A 138 14.20 -6.90 0.65
N SER A 139 14.84 -5.78 0.28
CA SER A 139 14.43 -4.90 -0.83
C SER A 139 13.78 -5.76 -1.89
N THR A 140 12.50 -5.55 -2.17
CA THR A 140 11.67 -6.49 -2.91
C THR A 140 12.20 -6.62 -4.35
N LYS A 141 13.22 -7.47 -4.54
CA LYS A 141 13.79 -7.77 -5.86
C LYS A 141 12.75 -8.44 -6.76
N THR A 142 11.66 -8.92 -6.17
CA THR A 142 10.54 -9.45 -6.95
C THR A 142 9.71 -8.29 -7.47
N GLU A 143 9.58 -8.22 -8.79
CA GLU A 143 8.66 -7.31 -9.43
C GLU A 143 7.21 -7.61 -9.03
N PRO A 144 6.44 -6.63 -8.53
CA PRO A 144 5.04 -6.83 -8.21
C PRO A 144 4.21 -7.07 -9.49
N PRO A 145 3.34 -8.10 -9.49
CA PRO A 145 2.38 -8.33 -10.57
C PRO A 145 1.43 -7.14 -10.82
N LEU A 146 1.13 -6.34 -9.80
CA LEU A 146 0.32 -5.12 -9.92
C LEU A 146 1.13 -3.91 -9.48
N LYS A 147 1.23 -2.89 -10.33
CA LYS A 147 1.68 -1.54 -10.00
C LYS A 147 0.62 -0.55 -10.47
N VAL A 148 0.12 0.28 -9.57
CA VAL A 148 -0.79 1.38 -9.89
C VAL A 148 -0.17 2.66 -9.35
N TYR A 149 0.21 3.56 -10.24
CA TYR A 149 0.64 4.91 -9.92
C TYR A 149 -0.53 5.86 -10.13
N VAL A 150 -0.84 6.66 -9.11
CA VAL A 150 -1.91 7.66 -9.17
C VAL A 150 -1.32 9.05 -8.92
N ASN A 151 -1.39 9.96 -9.89
CA ASN A 151 -0.76 11.27 -9.73
C ASN A 151 -1.39 12.13 -8.59
N GLU A 152 -0.57 13.00 -7.98
CA GLU A 152 -0.52 13.52 -6.60
C GLU A 152 -1.77 14.08 -5.90
N THR A 153 -2.91 14.22 -6.57
CA THR A 153 -3.99 15.04 -6.00
C THR A 153 -4.92 14.29 -5.03
N ILE A 154 -4.74 12.98 -4.81
CA ILE A 154 -5.90 12.14 -4.45
C ILE A 154 -5.62 11.02 -3.45
N LEU A 155 -5.46 11.42 -2.21
CA LEU A 155 -5.66 10.53 -1.07
C LEU A 155 -7.13 10.08 -0.93
N GLU A 156 -8.11 10.79 -1.50
CA GLU A 156 -9.53 10.46 -1.33
C GLU A 156 -10.02 9.27 -2.19
N LEU A 157 -9.72 9.25 -3.49
CA LEU A 157 -10.14 8.17 -4.40
C LEU A 157 -9.37 6.86 -4.20
N SER A 158 -8.23 6.90 -3.52
CA SER A 158 -7.46 5.70 -3.23
C SER A 158 -8.25 4.74 -2.33
N SER A 159 -9.06 5.24 -1.38
CA SER A 159 -9.97 4.41 -0.59
C SER A 159 -11.04 3.72 -1.46
N ASP A 160 -11.62 4.44 -2.43
CA ASP A 160 -12.63 3.88 -3.32
C ASP A 160 -12.02 2.81 -4.24
N LEU A 161 -10.80 3.05 -4.74
CA LEU A 161 -10.05 2.08 -5.54
C LEU A 161 -9.76 0.81 -4.74
N LEU A 162 -9.25 0.94 -3.50
CA LEU A 162 -8.95 -0.20 -2.64
C LEU A 162 -10.19 -1.02 -2.30
N SER A 163 -11.32 -0.36 -2.04
CA SER A 163 -12.58 -1.05 -1.74
C SER A 163 -13.07 -1.95 -2.88
N ALA A 164 -12.62 -1.68 -4.11
CA ALA A 164 -12.98 -2.43 -5.31
C ALA A 164 -11.97 -3.52 -5.69
N LEU A 165 -10.82 -3.59 -5.01
CA LEU A 165 -9.85 -4.68 -5.17
C LEU A 165 -10.19 -5.86 -4.25
N PRO A 166 -9.86 -7.11 -4.62
CA PRO A 166 -10.13 -8.29 -3.81
C PRO A 166 -9.09 -8.41 -2.69
N LEU A 167 -9.28 -7.63 -1.63
CA LEU A 167 -8.33 -7.50 -0.52
C LEU A 167 -8.58 -8.49 0.62
N ASP A 168 -9.58 -9.37 0.50
CA ASP A 168 -10.01 -10.25 1.59
C ASP A 168 -8.93 -11.22 2.04
N LYS A 169 -7.96 -11.55 1.17
CA LYS A 169 -6.85 -12.47 1.46
C LYS A 169 -5.51 -11.78 1.74
N VAL A 170 -5.50 -10.45 1.89
CA VAL A 170 -4.27 -9.71 2.15
C VAL A 170 -3.80 -10.03 3.57
N GLU A 171 -2.59 -10.58 3.66
CA GLU A 171 -1.93 -11.00 4.90
C GLU A 171 -0.97 -9.92 5.40
N THR A 172 -0.39 -9.15 4.47
CA THR A 172 0.72 -8.24 4.74
C THR A 172 0.56 -6.89 4.04
N LEU A 173 0.84 -5.81 4.77
CA LEU A 173 0.69 -4.42 4.33
C LEU A 173 1.99 -3.65 4.55
N GLY A 174 2.53 -3.01 3.50
CA GLY A 174 3.65 -2.07 3.61
C GLY A 174 3.17 -0.63 3.45
N LEU A 175 3.61 0.26 4.33
CA LEU A 175 3.33 1.69 4.33
C LEU A 175 4.68 2.44 4.26
N PHE A 176 5.14 2.69 3.03
CA PHE A 176 6.43 3.32 2.75
C PHE A 176 6.24 4.69 2.10
N HIS A 177 6.84 5.73 2.66
CA HIS A 177 6.86 7.08 2.12
C HIS A 177 5.47 7.64 1.74
N CYS A 178 4.41 7.17 2.43
CA CYS A 178 3.02 7.49 2.10
C CYS A 178 2.30 8.03 3.33
N THR A 179 1.60 9.16 3.17
CA THR A 179 0.60 9.64 4.14
C THR A 179 -0.68 8.84 3.97
N ALA A 180 -0.71 7.64 4.55
CA ALA A 180 -1.76 6.66 4.34
C ALA A 180 -3.00 6.90 5.22
N TRP A 181 -3.11 8.02 5.96
CA TRP A 181 -4.22 8.24 6.91
C TRP A 181 -5.62 7.95 6.34
N SER A 182 -5.90 8.38 5.11
CA SER A 182 -7.20 8.15 4.46
C SER A 182 -7.46 6.69 4.08
N LEU A 183 -6.38 5.90 3.93
CA LEU A 183 -6.43 4.50 3.51
C LEU A 183 -6.58 3.53 4.68
N LEU A 184 -6.05 3.90 5.85
CA LEU A 184 -6.07 3.06 7.05
C LEU A 184 -7.47 2.54 7.42
N PRO A 185 -8.57 3.33 7.33
CA PRO A 185 -9.92 2.81 7.54
C PRO A 185 -10.32 1.64 6.64
N ALA A 186 -9.92 1.65 5.36
CA ALA A 186 -10.28 0.61 4.42
C ALA A 186 -9.49 -0.69 4.68
N VAL A 187 -8.22 -0.57 5.04
CA VAL A 187 -7.33 -1.72 5.24
C VAL A 187 -7.32 -2.27 6.67
N SER A 188 -7.73 -1.48 7.67
CA SER A 188 -7.66 -1.88 9.08
C SER A 188 -8.66 -2.96 9.49
N LEU A 189 -9.69 -3.17 8.67
CA LEU A 189 -10.74 -4.16 8.88
C LEU A 189 -10.50 -5.45 8.08
N LEU A 190 -9.38 -5.55 7.35
CA LEU A 190 -9.08 -6.74 6.56
C LEU A 190 -8.86 -7.94 7.50
N PRO A 191 -9.65 -9.01 7.37
CA PRO A 191 -9.71 -10.07 8.39
C PRO A 191 -8.42 -10.87 8.49
N HIS A 192 -7.68 -10.98 7.38
CA HIS A 192 -6.44 -11.74 7.29
C HIS A 192 -5.18 -10.88 7.44
N LEU A 193 -5.30 -9.55 7.54
CA LEU A 193 -4.16 -8.66 7.64
C LEU A 193 -3.54 -8.75 9.04
N HIS A 194 -2.39 -9.42 9.13
CA HIS A 194 -1.72 -9.68 10.41
C HIS A 194 -0.30 -9.13 10.49
N THR A 195 0.30 -8.74 9.36
CA THR A 195 1.63 -8.14 9.30
C THR A 195 1.57 -6.75 8.69
N ILE A 196 2.11 -5.75 9.38
CA ILE A 196 2.25 -4.40 8.87
C ILE A 196 3.72 -3.98 8.94
N CYS A 197 4.23 -3.42 7.85
CA CYS A 197 5.52 -2.76 7.81
C CYS A 197 5.30 -1.26 7.61
N ILE A 198 5.92 -0.45 8.47
CA ILE A 198 5.88 1.00 8.43
C ILE A 198 7.30 1.54 8.28
N ASP A 199 7.43 2.66 7.57
CA ASP A 199 8.66 3.45 7.63
C ASP A 199 8.50 4.73 8.45
N ARG A 200 9.50 5.62 8.39
CA ARG A 200 9.47 6.95 9.02
C ARG A 200 8.19 7.74 8.74
N LEU A 201 7.73 7.77 7.48
CA LEU A 201 6.61 8.62 7.07
C LEU A 201 5.28 7.91 7.31
N GLY A 202 5.21 6.61 7.01
CA GLY A 202 4.02 5.81 7.27
C GLY A 202 3.77 5.54 8.76
N GLY A 203 4.83 5.63 9.58
CA GLY A 203 4.79 5.31 11.00
C GLY A 203 3.94 6.28 11.83
N ASP A 204 4.01 7.58 11.56
CA ASP A 204 3.22 8.60 12.27
C ASP A 204 1.72 8.37 12.07
N ASP A 205 1.27 8.33 10.81
CA ASP A 205 -0.11 8.11 10.43
C ASP A 205 -0.64 6.80 11.00
N PHE A 206 0.16 5.73 10.89
CA PHE A 206 -0.19 4.44 11.45
C PHE A 206 -0.37 4.51 12.98
N TYR A 207 0.60 5.08 13.69
CA TYR A 207 0.57 5.21 15.15
C TYR A 207 -0.64 6.04 15.61
N LEU A 208 -0.80 7.24 15.07
CA LEU A 208 -1.92 8.13 15.39
C LEU A 208 -3.27 7.44 15.11
N TYR A 209 -3.33 6.63 14.04
CA TYR A 209 -4.55 5.91 13.70
C TYR A 209 -4.80 4.79 14.71
N VAL A 210 -3.83 3.97 15.10
CA VAL A 210 -4.05 2.93 16.11
C VAL A 210 -4.35 3.54 17.49
N ALA A 211 -3.65 4.61 17.88
CA ALA A 211 -3.86 5.31 19.15
C ALA A 211 -5.26 5.94 19.28
N ALA A 212 -5.86 6.35 18.16
CA ALA A 212 -7.22 6.85 18.10
C ALA A 212 -8.30 5.74 18.03
N ASP A 213 -7.95 4.46 18.24
CA ASP A 213 -8.95 3.40 18.42
C ASP A 213 -9.84 3.74 19.63
N PRO A 214 -11.18 3.76 19.51
CA PRO A 214 -12.09 4.01 20.63
C PRO A 214 -11.87 3.07 21.83
N ALA A 215 -11.36 1.87 21.60
CA ALA A 215 -11.04 0.93 22.67
C ALA A 215 -9.76 1.28 23.44
N ILE A 216 -8.88 2.12 22.88
CA ILE A 216 -7.60 2.56 23.47
C ILE A 216 -7.74 3.98 24.01
N GLN A 217 -8.50 4.83 23.33
CA GLN A 217 -8.65 6.23 23.64
C GLN A 217 -9.09 6.45 25.11
N HIS A 218 -8.46 7.42 25.79
CA HIS A 218 -8.71 7.78 27.19
C HIS A 218 -8.37 6.71 28.24
N GLN A 219 -7.69 5.64 27.86
CA GLN A 219 -7.19 4.65 28.80
C GLN A 219 -5.73 4.90 29.14
N LYS A 220 -5.33 4.39 30.30
CA LYS A 220 -3.92 4.29 30.70
C LYS A 220 -3.65 2.83 31.05
N PRO A 221 -2.47 2.29 30.71
CA PRO A 221 -2.10 0.95 31.11
C PRO A 221 -2.17 0.78 32.63
N ARG A 222 -2.56 -0.42 33.08
CA ARG A 222 -2.50 -0.80 34.49
C ARG A 222 -1.02 -0.92 34.90
N LYS A 223 -0.68 -0.34 36.04
CA LYS A 223 0.67 -0.45 36.65
C LYS A 223 0.60 -1.30 37.93
N PRO A 224 1.52 -2.26 38.14
CA PRO A 224 2.55 -2.73 37.21
C PRO A 224 1.94 -3.54 36.06
N PHE A 225 2.46 -3.38 34.85
CA PHE A 225 2.12 -4.28 33.74
C PHE A 225 2.93 -5.56 33.92
N THR A 226 2.24 -6.68 33.99
CA THR A 226 2.85 -8.00 34.02
C THR A 226 2.37 -8.75 32.80
N LYS A 227 3.31 -9.28 32.01
CA LYS A 227 3.06 -10.14 30.83
C LYS A 227 2.22 -11.39 31.13
N THR A 228 2.05 -11.74 32.40
CA THR A 228 1.33 -12.94 32.82
C THR A 228 -0.07 -12.93 32.20
N PRO A 229 -0.45 -13.98 31.44
CA PRO A 229 -1.76 -14.07 30.82
C PRO A 229 -2.81 -13.88 31.90
N ILE A 230 -3.73 -12.94 31.69
CA ILE A 230 -4.90 -12.76 32.57
C ILE A 230 -5.70 -14.06 32.47
N THR A 231 -5.50 -14.97 33.43
CA THR A 231 -6.33 -16.17 33.57
C THR A 231 -7.77 -15.72 33.78
N LEU A 232 -8.65 -16.11 32.86
CA LEU A 232 -10.05 -15.67 32.78
C LEU A 232 -10.87 -15.92 34.06
N ASP A 233 -10.36 -16.72 34.98
CA ASP A 233 -11.13 -17.26 36.11
C ASP A 233 -11.39 -16.29 37.27
N THR A 234 -10.84 -15.06 37.26
CA THR A 234 -10.92 -14.17 38.44
C THR A 234 -11.71 -12.87 38.24
N VAL A 235 -12.33 -12.62 37.08
CA VAL A 235 -13.07 -11.36 36.84
C VAL A 235 -14.57 -11.58 36.86
N THR A 236 -15.11 -11.91 38.02
CA THR A 236 -16.55 -11.87 38.28
C THR A 236 -17.02 -10.41 38.43
N GLY A 237 -17.34 -9.74 37.32
CA GLY A 237 -18.17 -8.53 37.35
C GLY A 237 -17.77 -7.32 36.49
N SER A 238 -16.76 -7.38 35.62
CA SER A 238 -16.42 -6.24 34.76
C SER A 238 -17.20 -6.27 33.43
N LEU A 239 -17.57 -5.08 32.95
CA LEU A 239 -18.12 -4.83 31.60
C LEU A 239 -17.38 -5.66 30.53
N PRO A 240 -18.08 -6.08 29.46
CA PRO A 240 -17.46 -6.82 28.37
C PRO A 240 -16.24 -6.04 27.84
N PRO A 241 -15.08 -6.69 27.67
CA PRO A 241 -13.88 -6.02 27.20
C PRO A 241 -14.15 -5.37 25.84
N THR A 242 -13.96 -4.04 25.76
CA THR A 242 -14.08 -3.31 24.50
C THR A 242 -13.11 -3.91 23.49
N THR A 243 -13.63 -4.43 22.38
CA THR A 243 -12.79 -5.03 21.33
C THR A 243 -12.11 -3.95 20.53
N LEU A 244 -10.84 -4.16 20.18
CA LEU A 244 -10.13 -3.29 19.24
C LEU A 244 -10.89 -3.23 17.90
N THR A 245 -10.98 -2.04 17.34
CA THR A 245 -11.66 -1.78 16.07
C THR A 245 -10.70 -1.52 14.92
N ARG A 246 -9.46 -1.13 15.23
CA ARG A 246 -8.39 -0.81 14.28
C ARG A 246 -7.33 -1.90 14.31
N PHE A 247 -7.16 -2.58 13.17
CA PHE A 247 -6.21 -3.68 13.02
C PHE A 247 -6.38 -4.78 14.09
N PRO A 248 -7.57 -5.36 14.26
CA PRO A 248 -7.81 -6.38 15.29
C PRO A 248 -7.03 -7.68 15.05
N SER A 249 -6.65 -7.95 13.79
CA SER A 249 -5.87 -9.13 13.38
C SER A 249 -4.35 -8.93 13.41
N LEU A 250 -3.87 -7.71 13.68
CA LEU A 250 -2.43 -7.40 13.68
C LEU A 250 -1.69 -8.16 14.79
N THR A 251 -0.70 -8.94 14.38
CA THR A 251 0.19 -9.72 15.26
C THR A 251 1.66 -9.39 15.06
N THR A 252 2.05 -8.90 13.88
CA THR A 252 3.43 -8.58 13.53
C THR A 252 3.54 -7.14 13.05
N LEU A 253 4.43 -6.36 13.66
CA LEU A 253 4.75 -4.99 13.25
C LEU A 253 6.23 -4.90 12.91
N ILE A 254 6.55 -4.36 11.74
CA ILE A 254 7.92 -4.13 11.26
C ILE A 254 8.11 -2.62 11.17
N CYS A 255 8.99 -2.07 11.99
CA CYS A 255 9.31 -0.65 12.02
C CYS A 255 10.64 -0.42 11.30
N ARG A 256 10.64 0.40 10.24
CA ARG A 256 11.84 0.73 9.45
C ARG A 256 12.18 2.20 9.49
N ASN A 257 13.39 2.55 9.86
CA ASN A 257 13.80 3.96 9.88
C ASN A 257 12.82 4.82 10.73
N VAL A 258 12.09 4.22 11.68
CA VAL A 258 11.12 4.92 12.51
C VAL A 258 11.87 5.73 13.56
N ASP A 259 11.46 6.98 13.75
CA ASP A 259 12.04 7.89 14.73
C ASP A 259 11.28 7.80 16.05
N PHE A 260 11.87 7.13 17.03
CA PHE A 260 11.22 6.90 18.32
C PHE A 260 11.27 8.11 19.28
N MET A 261 11.77 9.26 18.81
CA MET A 261 11.79 10.50 19.58
C MET A 261 10.94 11.59 18.95
N ASN A 262 11.02 11.77 17.62
CA ASN A 262 10.33 12.87 16.95
C ASN A 262 9.01 12.45 16.29
N VAL A 263 8.90 11.20 15.83
CA VAL A 263 7.73 10.71 15.09
C VAL A 263 6.80 9.95 16.02
N ILE A 264 7.33 8.91 16.69
CA ILE A 264 6.54 8.12 17.65
C ILE A 264 7.31 8.08 18.97
N PRO A 265 7.00 8.94 19.95
CA PRO A 265 7.67 8.90 21.26
C PRO A 265 7.62 7.48 21.84
N LEU A 266 8.78 6.92 22.18
CA LEU A 266 8.90 5.54 22.63
C LEU A 266 8.00 5.22 23.85
N SER A 267 7.83 6.19 24.75
CA SER A 267 6.91 6.07 25.89
C SER A 267 5.48 5.77 25.45
N ASP A 268 5.02 6.49 24.44
CA ASP A 268 3.65 6.43 23.97
C ASP A 268 3.44 5.18 23.11
N PHE A 269 4.47 4.78 22.35
CA PHE A 269 4.51 3.50 21.66
C PHE A 269 4.40 2.32 22.64
N LYS A 270 5.18 2.31 23.73
CA LYS A 270 5.09 1.30 24.80
C LYS A 270 3.69 1.25 25.42
N GLU A 271 3.12 2.41 25.75
CA GLU A 271 1.75 2.53 26.27
C GLU A 271 0.72 1.93 25.31
N LEU A 272 0.83 2.21 24.00
CA LEU A 272 -0.04 1.64 22.98
C LEU A 272 0.03 0.11 22.93
N LEU A 273 1.24 -0.45 22.97
CA LEU A 273 1.46 -1.91 22.95
C LEU A 273 0.88 -2.59 24.18
N MET A 274 1.06 -1.99 25.36
CA MET A 274 0.47 -2.48 26.61
C MET A 274 -1.06 -2.44 26.57
N LEU A 275 -1.65 -1.34 26.09
CA LEU A 275 -3.10 -1.21 25.96
C LEU A 275 -3.67 -2.26 24.99
N ARG A 276 -3.02 -2.53 23.85
CA ARG A 276 -3.42 -3.64 22.96
C ARG A 276 -3.37 -5.00 23.66
N ALA A 277 -2.33 -5.26 24.44
CA ALA A 277 -2.20 -6.51 25.21
C ALA A 277 -3.34 -6.66 26.23
N GLU A 278 -3.68 -5.58 26.96
CA GLU A 278 -4.82 -5.55 27.90
C GLU A 278 -6.17 -5.78 27.22
N LYS A 279 -6.31 -5.45 25.93
CA LYS A 279 -7.48 -5.78 25.10
C LYS A 279 -7.47 -7.18 24.50
N GLY A 280 -6.53 -8.03 24.93
CA GLY A 280 -6.44 -9.42 24.49
C GLY A 280 -5.94 -9.60 23.06
N ARG A 281 -5.29 -8.56 22.51
CA ARG A 281 -4.72 -8.56 21.14
C ARG A 281 -3.27 -8.06 21.14
N PRO A 282 -2.37 -8.67 21.94
CA PRO A 282 -0.97 -8.29 21.97
C PRO A 282 -0.32 -8.49 20.61
N LEU A 283 0.69 -7.66 20.30
CA LEU A 283 1.63 -8.01 19.23
C LEU A 283 2.46 -9.22 19.66
N ARG A 284 2.71 -10.11 18.72
CA ARG A 284 3.53 -11.30 18.90
C ARG A 284 4.96 -11.07 18.43
N SER A 285 5.13 -10.36 17.31
CA SER A 285 6.44 -10.04 16.76
C SER A 285 6.57 -8.55 16.48
N LEU A 286 7.71 -7.98 16.87
CA LEU A 286 8.09 -6.60 16.61
C LEU A 286 9.51 -6.60 16.02
N HIS A 287 9.65 -6.12 14.79
CA HIS A 287 10.93 -6.03 14.09
C HIS A 287 11.33 -4.56 14.05
N LEU A 288 12.54 -4.25 14.49
CA LEU A 288 13.09 -2.91 14.64
C LEU A 288 14.32 -2.81 13.74
N GLU A 289 14.15 -2.22 12.57
CA GLU A 289 15.19 -2.13 11.55
C GLU A 289 15.54 -0.67 11.30
N LYS A 290 16.82 -0.33 11.49
CA LYS A 290 17.40 1.00 11.26
C LYS A 290 16.64 2.11 11.97
N CYS A 291 16.01 1.79 13.09
CA CYS A 291 15.20 2.75 13.83
C CYS A 291 16.10 3.80 14.49
N VAL A 292 15.62 5.04 14.52
CA VAL A 292 16.39 6.20 14.99
C VAL A 292 16.05 6.46 16.45
N ARG A 293 17.09 6.72 17.25
CA ARG A 293 17.05 6.99 18.70
C ARG A 293 16.41 5.86 19.49
N LEU A 294 16.87 4.65 19.21
CA LEU A 294 16.48 3.44 19.88
C LEU A 294 17.74 2.72 20.35
N ASP A 295 17.98 2.68 21.66
CA ASP A 295 19.13 1.98 22.23
C ASP A 295 18.79 0.56 22.71
N ARG A 296 19.80 -0.14 23.25
CA ARG A 296 19.62 -1.51 23.74
C ARG A 296 18.65 -1.59 24.92
N GLN A 297 18.68 -0.61 25.83
CA GLN A 297 17.79 -0.59 26.99
C GLN A 297 16.35 -0.42 26.54
N ASP A 298 16.12 0.46 25.57
CA ASP A 298 14.80 0.68 24.97
C ASP A 298 14.22 -0.59 24.37
N VAL A 299 15.05 -1.37 23.66
CA VAL A 299 14.69 -2.66 23.07
C VAL A 299 14.38 -3.71 24.14
N ASP A 300 15.18 -3.78 25.20
CA ASP A 300 14.92 -4.70 26.32
C ASP A 300 13.58 -4.36 27.00
N GLU A 301 13.25 -3.06 27.17
CA GLU A 301 11.95 -2.62 27.69
C GLU A 301 10.78 -2.96 26.74
N LEU A 302 10.97 -2.93 25.42
CA LEU A 302 9.97 -3.42 24.46
C LEU A 302 9.82 -4.94 24.52
N ALA A 303 10.92 -5.65 24.74
CA ALA A 303 10.96 -7.10 24.93
C ALA A 303 10.31 -7.54 26.24
N ASP A 304 10.04 -6.62 27.17
CA ASP A 304 9.17 -6.85 28.33
C ASP A 304 7.67 -6.71 28.03
N ILE A 305 7.29 -6.22 26.84
CA ILE A 305 5.89 -6.02 26.42
C ILE A 305 5.49 -6.98 25.30
N VAL A 306 6.34 -7.18 24.28
CA VAL A 306 6.09 -8.03 23.11
C VAL A 306 6.78 -9.38 23.25
N ASP A 307 6.20 -10.46 22.71
CA ASP A 307 6.72 -11.82 22.87
C ASP A 307 8.07 -12.03 22.13
N ASN A 308 8.16 -11.60 20.88
CA ASN A 308 9.36 -11.65 20.06
C ASN A 308 9.74 -10.24 19.61
N VAL A 309 10.94 -9.78 19.97
CA VAL A 309 11.50 -8.51 19.50
C VAL A 309 12.79 -8.79 18.76
N GLU A 310 12.81 -8.46 17.49
CA GLU A 310 13.98 -8.56 16.62
C GLU A 310 14.52 -7.15 16.38
N TRP A 311 15.79 -6.93 16.69
CA TRP A 311 16.48 -5.65 16.51
C TRP A 311 17.78 -5.90 15.77
N ASP A 312 18.08 -5.06 14.78
CA ASP A 312 19.29 -5.17 13.96
C ASP A 312 20.60 -4.82 14.71
N GLY A 313 20.50 -4.25 15.92
CA GLY A 313 21.63 -3.92 16.77
C GLY A 313 22.30 -2.59 16.42
N GLU A 314 21.72 -1.82 15.49
CA GLU A 314 22.27 -0.52 15.07
C GLU A 314 21.65 0.60 15.90
N PHE A 315 22.50 1.40 16.55
CA PHE A 315 22.09 2.64 17.21
C PHE A 315 22.32 3.82 16.27
N ILE A 316 21.25 4.53 15.91
CA ILE A 316 21.27 5.69 15.01
C ILE A 316 20.76 6.91 15.79
N ASP A 317 21.64 7.85 16.14
CA ASP A 317 21.29 9.03 16.94
C ASP A 317 20.53 10.11 16.12
N THR A 318 21.01 10.32 14.89
CA THR A 318 20.45 11.29 13.96
C THR A 318 20.48 10.74 12.54
N TYR A 319 19.63 11.29 11.68
CA TYR A 319 19.82 11.12 10.24
C TYR A 319 21.18 11.70 9.88
N SER A 320 22.02 10.95 9.16
CA SER A 320 23.12 11.58 8.47
C SER A 320 22.51 12.52 7.44
N ASP A 321 22.62 13.83 7.67
CA ASP A 321 22.18 14.87 6.72
C ASP A 321 22.79 14.70 5.32
N GLU A 322 23.82 13.85 5.19
CA GLU A 322 24.47 13.43 3.96
C GLU A 322 23.58 12.64 2.98
N GLU A 323 22.42 12.11 3.40
CA GLU A 323 21.48 11.43 2.47
C GLU A 323 20.44 12.37 1.84
N SER A 324 20.27 13.61 2.35
CA SER A 324 19.30 14.56 1.81
C SER A 324 19.88 15.54 0.80
N GLN A 325 21.20 15.49 0.57
CA GLN A 325 21.83 16.07 -0.61
C GLN A 325 22.10 14.93 -1.60
N GLY A 326 21.04 14.41 -2.21
CA GLY A 326 21.21 13.82 -3.55
C GLY A 326 22.05 14.82 -4.36
N PRO A 327 23.07 14.35 -5.12
CA PRO A 327 24.11 15.21 -5.67
C PRO A 327 23.42 16.44 -6.23
N GLU A 328 23.64 17.61 -5.62
CA GLU A 328 23.04 18.84 -6.12
C GLU A 328 23.31 18.81 -7.63
N CYS A 329 22.25 18.79 -8.46
CA CYS A 329 22.34 19.04 -9.91
C CYS A 329 22.84 20.48 -9.98
N GLY A 330 24.13 20.67 -9.68
CA GLY A 330 24.81 21.95 -9.64
C GLY A 330 24.86 22.39 -11.07
N ASP A 331 23.78 23.08 -11.47
CA ASP A 331 23.55 23.71 -12.76
C ASP A 331 24.37 23.04 -13.89
N CYS A 332 24.06 21.77 -14.18
CA CYS A 332 24.94 20.97 -15.05
C CYS A 332 25.05 21.52 -16.48
N GLY A 333 24.22 22.52 -16.84
CA GLY A 333 24.28 23.23 -18.12
C GLY A 333 24.02 22.35 -19.35
N THR A 334 23.84 21.05 -19.16
CA THR A 334 23.61 20.05 -20.19
C THR A 334 22.12 19.91 -20.45
N SER A 335 21.69 20.30 -21.65
CA SER A 335 20.40 19.91 -22.22
C SER A 335 20.27 18.37 -22.22
N GLY A 336 19.21 17.82 -21.63
CA GLY A 336 18.96 16.38 -21.56
C GLY A 336 19.26 15.70 -20.21
N CYS A 337 19.35 16.45 -19.11
CA CYS A 337 19.51 15.86 -17.78
C CYS A 337 18.16 15.34 -17.28
N GLU A 338 18.01 14.02 -17.17
CA GLU A 338 16.76 13.35 -16.75
C GLU A 338 16.27 13.79 -15.35
N HIS A 339 17.11 14.40 -14.51
CA HIS A 339 16.70 14.95 -13.22
C HIS A 339 16.27 16.41 -13.26
N CYS A 340 16.61 17.15 -14.32
CA CYS A 340 16.38 18.59 -14.42
C CYS A 340 15.38 18.93 -15.58
N ASP A 341 14.90 17.93 -16.35
CA ASP A 341 13.97 18.06 -17.49
C ASP A 341 12.50 17.60 -17.21
N PHE A 342 12.08 17.39 -15.96
CA PHE A 342 10.68 17.07 -15.60
C PHE A 342 9.87 18.27 -15.07
#